data_AF-A0A5S9PXV4-F1
#
_entry.id   AF-A0A5S9PXV4-F1
#
_cell.length_a   1.000
_cell.length_b   1.000
_cell.length_c   1.000
_cell.angle_alpha   90.00
_cell.angle_beta   90.00
_cell.angle_gamma   90.00
#
_symmetry.space_group_name_H-M   'P 1'
#
loop_
_entity.id
_entity.type
_entity.pdbx_description
1 polymer ?
#
loop_
_entity_poly.entity_id
_entity_poly.type
_entity_poly.pdbx_seq_one_letter_code
_entity_poly.pdbx_strand_id
1 'polypeptide(L)'
;MDRIVLLLLCLLSWPVVAVDVYLSEQKPPITLAAESINQAKKDVKAVVYKFSSDVMRKAVLNALERGVKVTLIVDEKEAYKSKSHIGEIQKAGATVIFWTVGKLHAKFFVVDDQQAVAGSFNWSRSAQSKNTEIVLVFDDPSAISQFTQAFTQLFKSAQ
;
A
#
# COMPACT_ATOMS: atom_id res chain seq x y z
N MET A 1 -7.75 28.09 57.52
CA MET A 1 -8.45 28.55 56.30
C MET A 1 -7.59 28.06 55.17
N ASP A 2 -7.71 26.76 54.87
CA ASP A 2 -6.63 26.00 54.24
C ASP A 2 -7.01 25.72 52.80
N ARG A 3 -6.29 26.37 51.87
CA ARG A 3 -6.52 26.21 50.44
C ARG A 3 -5.80 24.95 49.96
N ILE A 4 -6.58 23.90 49.69
CA ILE A 4 -6.13 22.75 48.90
C ILE A 4 -6.06 23.20 47.44
N VAL A 5 -4.85 23.27 46.88
CA VAL A 5 -4.63 23.45 45.45
C VAL A 5 -4.71 22.06 44.80
N LEU A 6 -5.82 21.75 44.13
CA LEU A 6 -5.91 20.60 43.23
C LEU A 6 -5.11 20.90 41.96
N LEU A 7 -3.94 20.27 41.81
CA LEU A 7 -3.22 20.18 40.54
C LEU A 7 -3.90 19.12 39.66
N LEU A 8 -4.77 19.56 38.75
CA LEU A 8 -5.27 18.75 37.64
C LEU A 8 -4.13 18.57 36.62
N LEU A 9 -3.40 17.47 36.72
CA LEU A 9 -2.51 17.00 35.67
C LEU A 9 -3.37 16.44 34.52
N CYS A 10 -3.75 17.30 33.58
CA CYS A 10 -4.24 16.85 32.28
C CYS A 10 -3.09 16.16 31.53
N LEU A 11 -3.01 14.84 31.65
CA LEU A 11 -2.21 14.01 30.76
C LEU A 11 -2.86 14.03 29.38
N LEU A 12 -2.57 15.05 28.58
CA LEU A 12 -2.86 15.05 27.16
C LEU A 12 -1.95 14.00 26.52
N SER A 13 -2.38 12.74 26.51
CA SER A 13 -1.76 11.71 25.69
C SER A 13 -2.01 12.06 24.24
N TRP A 14 -1.01 12.63 23.56
CA TRP A 14 -1.05 12.69 22.11
C TRP A 14 -1.19 11.27 21.56
N PRO A 15 -2.05 11.04 20.56
CA PRO A 15 -2.10 9.74 19.92
C PRO A 15 -0.72 9.45 19.34
N VAL A 16 -0.04 8.45 19.90
CA VAL A 16 1.19 7.92 19.33
C VAL A 16 0.76 7.08 18.13
N VAL A 17 1.02 7.58 16.93
CA VAL A 17 0.87 6.80 15.71
C VAL A 17 2.00 5.77 15.69
N ALA A 18 1.65 4.50 15.84
CA ALA A 18 2.59 3.40 15.63
C ALA A 18 2.80 3.22 14.13
N VAL A 19 4.05 3.25 13.69
CA VAL A 19 4.47 2.95 12.32
C VAL A 19 5.59 1.94 12.40
N ASP A 20 5.37 0.78 11.79
CA ASP A 20 6.44 -0.20 11.66
C ASP A 20 7.24 0.10 10.40
N VAL A 21 8.57 0.17 10.56
CA VAL A 21 9.51 0.50 9.50
C VAL A 21 10.39 -0.71 9.22
N TYR A 22 10.36 -1.17 7.97
CA TYR A 22 11.15 -2.31 7.52
C TYR A 22 12.10 -1.88 6.41
N LEU A 23 13.36 -2.27 6.57
CA LEU A 23 14.40 -2.16 5.53
C LEU A 23 14.65 -3.53 4.90
N SER A 24 15.04 -3.52 3.62
CA SER A 24 15.32 -4.74 2.87
C SER A 24 16.45 -5.60 3.36
N GLU A 25 17.25 -5.08 4.27
CA GLU A 25 18.37 -5.80 4.88
C GLU A 25 17.88 -6.83 5.93
N GLN A 26 16.67 -6.65 6.48
CA GLN A 26 16.14 -7.49 7.57
C GLN A 26 15.27 -8.66 7.07
N LYS A 27 14.46 -8.42 6.02
CA LYS A 27 13.62 -9.39 5.27
C LYS A 27 13.35 -8.75 3.90
N PRO A 28 13.25 -9.49 2.77
CA PRO A 28 12.96 -8.84 1.48
C PRO A 28 11.62 -8.08 1.61
N PRO A 29 11.57 -6.72 1.59
CA PRO A 29 10.43 -5.96 2.12
C PRO A 29 9.18 -6.14 1.31
N ILE A 30 9.37 -6.42 0.02
CA ILE A 30 8.29 -6.78 -0.89
C ILE A 30 7.53 -8.04 -0.43
N THR A 31 8.16 -8.92 0.36
CA THR A 31 7.50 -10.09 0.96
C THR A 31 6.53 -9.68 2.06
N LEU A 32 6.88 -8.69 2.89
CA LEU A 32 5.96 -8.13 3.89
C LEU A 32 4.76 -7.47 3.21
N ALA A 33 5.01 -6.68 2.16
CA ALA A 33 3.94 -6.10 1.36
C ALA A 33 3.03 -7.17 0.72
N ALA A 34 3.59 -8.28 0.26
CA ALA A 34 2.82 -9.42 -0.26
C ALA A 34 2.03 -10.14 0.84
N GLU A 35 2.58 -10.27 2.05
CA GLU A 35 1.90 -10.84 3.22
C GLU A 35 0.66 -10.03 3.57
N SER A 36 0.73 -8.70 3.59
CA SER A 36 -0.45 -7.83 3.78
C SER A 36 -1.56 -8.09 2.76
N ILE A 37 -1.23 -8.23 1.47
CA ILE A 37 -2.22 -8.55 0.42
C ILE A 37 -2.78 -9.97 0.60
N ASN A 38 -1.97 -10.93 1.04
CA ASN A 38 -2.43 -12.30 1.30
C ASN A 38 -3.40 -12.38 2.49
N GLN A 39 -3.33 -11.44 3.43
CA GLN A 39 -4.23 -11.38 4.58
C GLN A 39 -5.58 -10.73 4.25
N ALA A 40 -5.65 -9.92 3.17
CA ALA A 40 -6.85 -9.22 2.74
C ALA A 40 -8.08 -10.13 2.61
N LYS A 41 -9.23 -9.63 3.08
CA LYS A 41 -10.53 -10.31 3.13
C LYS A 41 -11.61 -9.63 2.30
N LYS A 42 -11.54 -8.33 2.09
CA LYS A 42 -12.59 -7.52 1.46
C LYS A 42 -12.07 -6.80 0.22
N ASP A 43 -11.06 -5.94 0.36
CA ASP A 43 -10.55 -5.14 -0.74
C ASP A 43 -9.08 -4.73 -0.61
N VAL A 44 -8.45 -4.53 -1.76
CA VAL A 44 -7.10 -3.95 -1.89
C VAL A 44 -7.17 -2.81 -2.89
N LYS A 45 -6.76 -1.62 -2.45
CA LYS A 45 -6.64 -0.41 -3.27
C LYS A 45 -5.17 -0.05 -3.38
N ALA A 46 -4.59 -0.11 -4.58
CA ALA A 46 -3.15 0.02 -4.76
C ALA A 46 -2.76 1.07 -5.82
N VAL A 47 -1.74 1.86 -5.52
CA VAL A 47 -1.07 2.76 -6.46
C VAL A 47 0.30 2.19 -6.77
N VAL A 48 0.52 1.81 -8.02
CA VAL A 48 1.68 0.98 -8.41
C VAL A 48 2.41 1.62 -9.58
N TYR A 49 3.64 2.07 -9.35
CA TYR A 49 4.48 2.57 -10.43
C TYR A 49 4.94 1.42 -11.36
N LYS A 50 5.54 0.35 -10.84
CA LYS A 50 6.05 -0.78 -11.63
C LYS A 50 5.68 -2.13 -11.03
N PHE A 51 5.12 -3.03 -11.83
CA PHE A 51 4.68 -4.36 -11.40
C PHE A 51 5.28 -5.49 -12.25
N SER A 52 6.36 -6.12 -11.77
CA SER A 52 7.09 -7.23 -12.41
C SER A 52 7.61 -8.28 -11.41
N SER A 53 7.12 -8.26 -10.17
CA SER A 53 7.48 -9.22 -9.12
C SER A 53 6.51 -10.41 -9.12
N ASP A 54 7.06 -11.63 -9.21
CA ASP A 54 6.31 -12.87 -9.09
C ASP A 54 5.65 -13.02 -7.70
N VAL A 55 6.29 -12.50 -6.65
CA VAL A 55 5.79 -12.56 -5.27
C VAL A 55 4.53 -11.70 -5.13
N MET A 56 4.59 -10.44 -5.58
CA MET A 56 3.42 -9.55 -5.56
C MET A 56 2.32 -10.05 -6.49
N ARG A 57 2.69 -10.61 -7.65
CA ARG A 57 1.74 -11.19 -8.60
C ARG A 57 0.93 -12.30 -7.95
N LYS A 58 1.60 -13.27 -7.33
CA LYS A 58 0.94 -14.38 -6.63
C LYS A 58 0.02 -13.87 -5.53
N ALA A 59 0.47 -12.89 -4.73
CA ALA A 59 -0.37 -12.33 -3.67
C ALA A 59 -1.68 -11.71 -4.21
N VAL A 60 -1.59 -10.94 -5.30
CA VAL A 60 -2.75 -10.34 -5.96
C VAL A 60 -3.68 -11.40 -6.55
N LEU A 61 -3.14 -12.39 -7.26
CA LEU A 61 -3.94 -13.48 -7.82
C LEU A 61 -4.66 -14.29 -6.73
N ASN A 62 -3.95 -14.61 -5.64
CA ASN A 62 -4.55 -15.31 -4.50
C ASN A 62 -5.65 -14.47 -3.85
N ALA A 63 -5.50 -13.14 -3.78
CA ALA A 63 -6.54 -12.26 -3.23
C ALA A 63 -7.80 -12.28 -4.13
N LEU A 64 -7.62 -12.15 -5.44
CA LEU A 64 -8.70 -12.27 -6.42
C LEU A 64 -9.43 -13.62 -6.33
N GLU A 65 -8.67 -14.72 -6.20
CA GLU A 65 -9.23 -16.07 -6.04
C GLU A 65 -10.09 -16.21 -4.78
N ARG A 66 -9.71 -15.54 -3.68
CA ARG A 66 -10.51 -15.47 -2.45
C ARG A 66 -11.74 -14.56 -2.56
N GLY A 67 -11.96 -13.91 -3.70
CA GLY A 67 -13.05 -12.95 -3.89
C GLY A 67 -12.78 -11.54 -3.37
N VAL A 68 -11.53 -11.23 -3.01
CA VAL A 68 -11.13 -9.87 -2.58
C VAL A 68 -11.20 -8.93 -3.78
N LYS A 69 -11.83 -7.77 -3.61
CA LYS A 69 -11.88 -6.75 -4.66
C LYS A 69 -10.53 -6.05 -4.78
N VAL A 70 -9.83 -6.27 -5.89
CA VAL A 70 -8.54 -5.61 -6.14
C VAL A 70 -8.68 -4.49 -7.17
N THR A 71 -8.29 -3.26 -6.79
CA THR A 71 -8.28 -2.08 -7.67
C THR A 71 -6.89 -1.45 -7.69
N LEU A 72 -6.29 -1.32 -8.88
CA LEU A 72 -4.98 -0.70 -9.07
C LEU A 72 -5.07 0.57 -9.91
N ILE A 73 -4.33 1.60 -9.51
CA ILE A 73 -3.95 2.73 -10.37
C ILE A 73 -2.48 2.52 -10.74
N VAL A 74 -2.18 2.49 -12.03
CA VAL A 74 -0.87 2.11 -12.54
C VAL A 74 -0.30 3.15 -13.49
N ASP A 75 1.02 3.32 -13.50
CA ASP A 75 1.68 4.12 -14.53
C ASP A 75 1.51 3.43 -15.89
N GLU A 76 0.92 4.12 -16.86
CA GLU A 76 0.61 3.53 -18.17
C GLU A 76 1.85 2.97 -18.87
N LYS A 77 2.95 3.73 -18.87
CA LYS A 77 4.17 3.37 -19.59
C LYS A 77 4.86 2.16 -18.97
N GLU A 78 4.84 2.04 -17.64
CA GLU A 78 5.35 0.84 -16.97
C GLU A 78 4.42 -0.37 -17.15
N ALA A 79 3.10 -0.15 -17.16
CA ALA A 79 2.11 -1.22 -17.29
C ALA A 79 2.20 -1.97 -18.63
N TYR A 80 2.56 -1.28 -19.72
CA TYR A 80 2.72 -1.89 -21.06
C TYR A 80 4.09 -2.55 -21.32
N LYS A 81 5.03 -2.51 -20.37
CA LYS A 81 6.32 -3.20 -20.56
C LYS A 81 6.14 -4.72 -20.56
N SER A 82 6.94 -5.43 -21.35
CA SER A 82 6.83 -6.89 -21.54
C SER A 82 6.93 -7.74 -20.26
N LYS A 83 7.58 -7.22 -19.21
CA LYS A 83 7.72 -7.90 -17.91
C LYS A 83 6.61 -7.53 -16.92
N SER A 84 5.63 -6.74 -17.35
CA SER A 84 4.53 -6.28 -16.51
C SER A 84 3.55 -7.41 -16.22
N HIS A 85 3.08 -7.51 -14.99
CA HIS A 85 2.00 -8.44 -14.61
C HIS A 85 0.60 -7.83 -14.71
N ILE A 86 0.47 -6.57 -15.14
CA ILE A 86 -0.82 -5.87 -15.22
C ILE A 86 -1.81 -6.58 -16.15
N GLY A 87 -1.37 -7.02 -17.33
CA GLY A 87 -2.27 -7.72 -18.25
C GLY A 87 -2.80 -9.05 -17.69
N GLU A 88 -2.03 -9.74 -16.85
CA GLU A 88 -2.42 -11.00 -16.23
C GLU A 88 -3.41 -10.81 -15.09
N ILE A 89 -3.12 -9.90 -14.15
CA ILE A 89 -4.03 -9.64 -13.02
C ILE A 89 -5.35 -8.99 -13.47
N GLN A 90 -5.32 -8.17 -14.53
CA GLN A 90 -6.53 -7.61 -15.14
C GLN A 90 -7.43 -8.72 -15.74
N LYS A 91 -6.84 -9.70 -16.44
CA LYS A 91 -7.58 -10.88 -16.93
C LYS A 91 -8.15 -11.73 -15.79
N ALA A 92 -7.49 -11.75 -14.65
CA ALA A 92 -7.95 -12.45 -13.44
C ALA A 92 -9.04 -11.69 -12.66
N GLY A 93 -9.46 -10.51 -13.10
CA GLY A 93 -10.58 -9.76 -12.53
C GLY A 93 -10.22 -8.53 -11.70
N ALA A 94 -8.93 -8.14 -11.64
CA ALA A 94 -8.57 -6.86 -11.04
C ALA A 94 -9.10 -5.67 -11.86
N THR A 95 -9.60 -4.65 -11.17
CA THR A 95 -9.89 -3.36 -11.80
C THR A 95 -8.58 -2.60 -11.95
N VAL A 96 -8.22 -2.20 -13.17
CA VAL A 96 -6.98 -1.46 -13.45
C VAL A 96 -7.31 -0.13 -14.12
N ILE A 97 -6.82 0.95 -13.52
CA ILE A 97 -6.91 2.31 -14.05
C ILE A 97 -5.52 2.76 -14.47
N PHE A 98 -5.39 3.25 -15.71
CA PHE A 98 -4.12 3.69 -16.27
C PHE A 98 -3.93 5.18 -16.05
N TRP A 99 -2.86 5.55 -15.37
CA TRP A 99 -2.46 6.94 -15.18
C TRP A 99 -1.63 7.42 -16.36
N THR A 100 -2.15 8.41 -17.09
CA THR A 100 -1.58 8.89 -18.37
C THR A 100 -0.93 10.28 -18.27
N VAL A 101 -1.13 11.01 -17.17
CA VAL A 101 -0.67 12.40 -17.01
C VAL A 101 0.60 12.48 -16.17
N GLY A 102 1.75 12.63 -16.82
CA GLY A 102 3.03 12.62 -16.13
C GLY A 102 3.34 11.26 -15.49
N LYS A 103 4.23 11.22 -14.49
CA LYS A 103 4.71 9.98 -13.88
C LYS A 103 3.95 9.65 -12.60
N LEU A 104 3.35 8.45 -12.51
CA LEU A 104 2.76 7.97 -11.26
C LEU A 104 3.84 7.35 -10.37
N HIS A 105 4.55 8.17 -9.59
CA HIS A 105 5.67 7.70 -8.78
C HIS A 105 5.34 7.35 -7.33
N ALA A 106 4.08 7.46 -6.90
CA ALA A 106 3.65 6.96 -5.60
C ALA A 106 3.64 5.41 -5.60
N LYS A 107 4.00 4.80 -4.45
CA LYS A 107 3.84 3.36 -4.22
C LYS A 107 3.22 3.15 -2.85
N PHE A 108 1.95 2.80 -2.83
CA PHE A 108 1.26 2.43 -1.60
C PHE A 108 0.05 1.56 -1.92
N PHE A 109 -0.47 0.89 -0.92
CA PHE A 109 -1.77 0.25 -1.00
C PHE A 109 -2.46 0.25 0.36
N VAL A 110 -3.78 0.10 0.34
CA VAL A 110 -4.64 -0.05 1.50
C VAL A 110 -5.33 -1.40 1.41
N VAL A 111 -5.35 -2.13 2.51
CA VAL A 111 -6.03 -3.42 2.67
C VAL A 111 -7.20 -3.25 3.63
N ASP A 112 -8.38 -3.65 3.19
CA ASP A 112 -9.63 -3.74 3.96
C ASP A 112 -10.04 -2.48 4.74
N ASP A 113 -9.51 -1.31 4.36
CA ASP A 113 -9.59 -0.06 5.13
C ASP A 113 -9.06 -0.19 6.58
N GLN A 114 -8.15 -1.14 6.81
CA GLN A 114 -7.59 -1.49 8.14
C GLN A 114 -6.06 -1.46 8.21
N GLN A 115 -5.38 -1.48 7.07
CA GLN A 115 -3.93 -1.36 7.01
C GLN A 115 -3.53 -0.59 5.76
N ALA A 116 -2.53 0.29 5.90
CA ALA A 116 -1.88 0.92 4.76
C ALA A 116 -0.40 0.51 4.72
N VAL A 117 0.12 0.30 3.51
CA VAL A 117 1.53 -0.01 3.27
C VAL A 117 2.06 0.94 2.23
N ALA A 118 3.18 1.60 2.51
CA ALA A 118 3.80 2.58 1.62
C ALA A 118 5.31 2.52 1.67
N GLY A 119 5.99 3.11 0.69
CA GLY A 119 7.45 3.22 0.72
C GLY A 119 8.08 3.48 -0.64
N SER A 120 9.39 3.21 -0.73
CA SER A 120 10.15 3.39 -1.98
C SER A 120 9.97 2.21 -2.95
N PHE A 121 9.52 1.06 -2.42
CA PHE A 121 9.49 -0.21 -3.12
C PHE A 121 8.56 -0.21 -4.34
N ASN A 122 9.13 -0.57 -5.48
CA ASN A 122 8.33 -0.99 -6.62
C ASN A 122 7.90 -2.45 -6.45
N TRP A 123 6.82 -2.88 -7.10
CA TRP A 123 6.41 -4.29 -7.12
C TRP A 123 7.24 -5.05 -8.15
N SER A 124 8.57 -5.05 -8.01
CA SER A 124 9.52 -5.48 -9.04
C SER A 124 10.59 -6.43 -8.49
N ARG A 125 11.18 -7.25 -9.36
CA ARG A 125 12.29 -8.16 -9.00
C ARG A 125 13.49 -7.42 -8.40
N SER A 126 13.77 -6.19 -8.83
CA SER A 126 14.87 -5.39 -8.28
C SER A 126 14.62 -4.96 -6.84
N ALA A 127 13.39 -4.59 -6.49
CA ALA A 127 13.00 -4.28 -5.11
C ALA A 127 13.10 -5.51 -4.17
N GLN A 128 13.04 -6.72 -4.72
CA GLN A 128 13.20 -7.95 -3.94
C GLN A 128 14.66 -8.32 -3.65
N SER A 129 15.58 -8.04 -4.58
CA SER A 129 16.90 -8.72 -4.61
C SER A 129 18.10 -7.81 -4.89
N LYS A 130 17.88 -6.53 -5.22
CA LYS A 130 18.95 -5.63 -5.66
C LYS A 130 18.93 -4.28 -4.96
N ASN A 131 17.75 -3.70 -4.77
CA ASN A 131 17.60 -2.38 -4.20
C ASN A 131 17.47 -2.46 -2.69
N THR A 132 18.04 -1.48 -2.00
CA THR A 132 17.63 -1.18 -0.64
C THR A 132 16.33 -0.37 -0.67
N GLU A 133 15.27 -0.91 -0.06
CA GLU A 133 13.94 -0.31 -0.09
C GLU A 133 13.40 -0.14 1.33
N ILE A 134 12.58 0.90 1.52
CA ILE A 134 11.80 1.12 2.74
C ILE A 134 10.37 0.61 2.49
N VAL A 135 9.85 -0.15 3.44
CA VAL A 135 8.42 -0.48 3.57
C VAL A 135 7.94 0.01 4.94
N LEU A 136 6.89 0.80 4.92
CA LEU A 136 6.20 1.33 6.10
C LEU A 136 4.84 0.66 6.18
N VAL A 137 4.51 0.13 7.34
CA VAL A 137 3.20 -0.46 7.62
C VAL A 137 2.50 0.40 8.68
N PHE A 138 1.25 0.75 8.39
CA PHE A 138 0.41 1.61 9.21
C PHE A 138 -0.89 0.90 9.55
N ASP A 139 -1.16 0.78 10.85
CA ASP A 139 -2.42 0.26 11.39
C ASP A 139 -3.24 1.36 12.10
N ASP A 140 -2.74 2.60 12.12
CA ASP A 140 -3.45 3.75 12.69
C ASP A 140 -4.61 4.21 11.78
N PRO A 141 -5.86 4.31 12.29
CA PRO A 141 -7.02 4.69 11.50
C PRO A 141 -6.91 6.05 10.80
N SER A 142 -6.22 7.04 11.40
CA SER A 142 -6.04 8.36 10.79
C SER A 142 -5.10 8.27 9.58
N ALA A 143 -4.00 7.52 9.70
CA ALA A 143 -3.10 7.26 8.59
C ALA A 143 -3.80 6.50 7.44
N ILE A 144 -4.54 5.44 7.77
CA ILE A 144 -5.29 4.64 6.79
C ILE A 144 -6.33 5.49 6.05
N SER A 145 -7.04 6.35 6.77
CA SER A 145 -8.00 7.30 6.19
C SER A 145 -7.32 8.25 5.19
N GLN A 146 -6.14 8.77 5.53
CA GLN A 146 -5.37 9.65 4.64
C GLN A 146 -4.92 8.94 3.36
N PHE A 147 -4.41 7.70 3.45
CA PHE A 147 -4.05 6.91 2.27
C PHE A 147 -5.27 6.58 1.41
N THR A 148 -6.41 6.25 2.03
CA THR A 148 -7.67 5.98 1.33
C THR A 148 -8.18 7.22 0.60
N GLN A 149 -8.06 8.40 1.22
CA GLN A 149 -8.40 9.67 0.60
C GLN A 149 -7.47 9.98 -0.59
N ALA A 150 -6.15 9.79 -0.42
CA ALA A 150 -5.18 9.99 -1.50
C ALA A 150 -5.46 9.05 -2.69
N PHE A 151 -5.76 7.78 -2.44
CA PHE A 151 -6.18 6.83 -3.48
C PHE A 151 -7.43 7.33 -4.20
N THR A 152 -8.45 7.78 -3.45
CA THR A 152 -9.71 8.26 -4.01
C THR A 152 -9.51 9.50 -4.89
N GLN A 153 -8.63 10.42 -4.49
CA GLN A 153 -8.28 11.59 -5.30
C GLN A 153 -7.62 11.17 -6.62
N LEU A 154 -6.61 10.30 -6.55
CA LEU A 154 -5.93 9.78 -7.75
C LEU A 154 -6.90 9.02 -8.66
N PHE A 155 -7.79 8.19 -8.09
CA PHE A 155 -8.78 7.44 -8.85
C PHE A 155 -9.69 8.37 -9.66
N LYS A 156 -10.19 9.44 -9.03
CA LYS A 156 -11.03 10.45 -9.70
C LYS A 156 -10.28 11.23 -10.78
N SER A 157 -9.00 11.53 -10.56
CA SER A 157 -8.18 12.26 -11.54
C SER A 157 -7.74 11.41 -12.74
N ALA A 158 -7.83 10.08 -12.63
CA ALA A 158 -7.45 9.14 -13.69
C ALA A 158 -8.62 8.71 -14.58
N GLN A 159 -9.85 9.14 -14.27
CA GLN A 159 -11.05 8.96 -15.09
C GLN A 159 -11.24 10.15 -16.04
#